data_AF-A0A258B9Q0-F1
#
_entry.id   AF-A0A258B9Q0-F1
#
_cell.length_a   1.000
_cell.length_b   1.000
_cell.length_c   1.000
_cell.angle_alpha   90.00
_cell.angle_beta   90.00
_cell.angle_gamma   90.00
#
_symmetry.space_group_name_H-M   'P 1'
#
loop_
_entity.id
_entity.type
_entity.pdbx_description
1 polymer ?
#
loop_
_entity_poly.entity_id
_entity_poly.type
_entity_poly.pdbx_seq_one_letter_code
_entity_poly.pdbx_strand_id
1 'polypeptide(L)'
;VEILNSNGLKRRVIEKLGYGAIIPDLPTGWVPRNEADKLEADKRAMKILYGGFETGTTPQINVVRLSFKHENPNTAALILNTMIDEYVSYRQQVFSDVTAPVLEEQKNAFDRRLHSADVAFENFLTQNGVGDFQAAKATYAKLHETVLGQLYDADSRIAEGNARLSALNARVQRLAPEISLSRDLDLSIPSKLLALKAQREDLLARYQPSAPPVKDIEAQIAQYEQMMASGRGVGEREHRLGINPIYQDLLTEKLRLEAELASLNGRRSQLKAQVDHVNTKMQSLMGLEGEYNSLSAEREALQTNIRAFTNRIQDTEAAAEIAKVSEETVRVVDRAEPPLTGKSLKKLVLIGSFLFAGFTALCAGLAIAYSRKGFVSARSASRMLDLPVLATAGTKKA
;
A
#
# COMPACT_ATOMS: atom_id res chain seq x y z
N VAL A 1 -16.26 34.20 -7.38
CA VAL A 1 -16.33 35.67 -7.59
C VAL A 1 -16.14 35.94 -9.06
N GLU A 2 -17.05 36.67 -9.70
CA GLU A 2 -16.88 37.07 -11.10
C GLU A 2 -15.71 38.06 -11.22
N ILE A 3 -14.62 37.64 -11.87
CA ILE A 3 -13.41 38.48 -12.00
C ILE A 3 -13.73 39.78 -12.76
N LEU A 4 -14.64 39.72 -13.75
CA LEU A 4 -15.13 40.88 -14.54
C LEU A 4 -15.81 41.96 -13.69
N ASN A 5 -16.44 41.59 -12.56
CA ASN A 5 -17.15 42.52 -11.69
C ASN A 5 -16.37 42.88 -10.41
N SER A 6 -15.15 42.36 -10.26
CA SER A 6 -14.36 42.51 -9.04
C SER A 6 -13.93 43.95 -8.74
N ASN A 7 -13.87 44.30 -7.45
CA ASN A 7 -13.30 45.57 -6.98
C ASN A 7 -11.84 45.72 -7.42
N GLY A 8 -11.08 44.62 -7.39
CA GLY A 8 -9.67 44.60 -7.76
C GLY A 8 -9.44 45.06 -9.20
N LEU A 9 -10.24 44.55 -10.15
CA LEU A 9 -10.17 44.95 -11.55
C LEU A 9 -10.46 46.46 -11.73
N LYS A 10 -11.53 46.95 -11.11
CA LYS A 10 -11.94 48.36 -11.23
C LYS A 10 -10.88 49.31 -10.67
N ARG A 11 -10.21 48.95 -9.57
CA ARG A 11 -9.10 49.73 -9.01
C ARG A 11 -7.89 49.79 -9.95
N ARG A 12 -7.49 48.69 -10.57
CA ARG A 12 -6.41 48.69 -11.57
C ARG A 12 -6.69 49.62 -12.75
N VAL A 13 -7.95 49.66 -13.19
CA VAL A 13 -8.39 50.57 -14.26
C VAL A 13 -8.28 52.04 -13.82
N ILE A 14 -8.64 52.36 -12.58
CA ILE A 14 -8.44 53.71 -11.99
C ILE A 14 -6.95 54.05 -11.95
N GLU A 15 -6.09 53.12 -11.53
CA GLU A 15 -4.64 53.32 -11.46
C GLU A 15 -4.04 53.57 -12.85
N LYS A 16 -4.52 52.87 -13.88
CA LYS A 16 -3.99 52.97 -15.25
C LYS A 16 -4.49 54.20 -16.02
N LEU A 17 -5.77 54.56 -15.87
CA LEU A 17 -6.37 55.69 -16.59
C LEU A 17 -6.31 57.01 -15.81
N GLY A 18 -6.20 56.94 -14.49
CA GLY A 18 -6.31 58.08 -13.59
C GLY A 18 -7.76 58.57 -13.42
N TYR A 19 -8.00 59.32 -12.34
CA TYR A 19 -9.33 59.82 -11.98
C TYR A 19 -9.92 60.79 -13.02
N GLY A 20 -9.08 61.63 -13.63
CA GLY A 20 -9.50 62.63 -14.62
C GLY A 20 -10.03 62.02 -15.93
N ALA A 21 -9.63 60.79 -16.27
CA ALA A 21 -10.17 60.09 -17.42
C ALA A 21 -11.53 59.44 -17.14
N ILE A 22 -11.86 59.16 -15.87
CA ILE A 22 -13.07 58.41 -15.47
C ILE A 22 -14.18 59.35 -15.00
N ILE A 23 -13.82 60.47 -14.37
CA ILE A 23 -14.78 61.41 -13.77
C ILE A 23 -14.98 62.60 -14.75
N PRO A 24 -16.19 62.82 -15.28
CA PRO A 24 -16.45 63.85 -16.29
C PRO A 24 -16.07 65.29 -15.88
N ASP A 25 -16.16 65.60 -14.59
CA ASP A 25 -15.94 66.96 -14.07
C ASP A 25 -14.45 67.29 -13.81
N LEU A 26 -13.56 66.31 -13.94
CA LEU A 26 -12.15 66.47 -13.63
C LEU A 26 -11.32 66.65 -14.90
N PRO A 27 -10.28 67.51 -14.88
CA PRO A 27 -9.38 67.66 -16.02
C PRO A 27 -8.55 66.39 -16.26
N THR A 28 -8.26 66.11 -17.53
CA THR A 28 -7.38 65.02 -17.96
C THR A 28 -6.00 65.18 -17.31
N GLY A 29 -5.65 64.31 -16.36
CA GLY A 29 -4.41 64.40 -15.57
C GLY A 29 -4.57 64.96 -14.15
N TRP A 30 -5.81 65.12 -13.65
CA TRP A 30 -6.04 65.48 -12.25
C TRP A 30 -5.42 64.44 -11.30
N VAL A 31 -4.70 64.94 -10.29
CA VAL A 31 -4.08 64.15 -9.22
C VAL A 31 -4.60 64.64 -7.86
N PRO A 32 -4.92 63.74 -6.91
CA PRO A 32 -5.34 64.12 -5.57
C PRO A 32 -4.27 64.97 -4.87
N ARG A 33 -4.68 66.03 -4.16
CA ARG A 33 -3.74 66.88 -3.40
C ARG A 33 -3.51 66.38 -1.98
N ASN A 34 -4.46 65.61 -1.44
CA ASN A 34 -4.41 65.02 -0.11
C ASN A 34 -5.14 63.65 -0.08
N GLU A 35 -5.04 62.94 1.05
CA GLU A 35 -5.71 61.64 1.28
C GLU A 35 -7.25 61.71 1.20
N ALA A 36 -7.84 62.83 1.64
CA ALA A 36 -9.30 63.01 1.63
C ALA A 36 -9.84 63.14 0.19
N ASP A 37 -9.17 63.94 -0.64
CA ASP A 37 -9.46 64.12 -2.07
C ASP A 37 -9.33 62.79 -2.82
N LYS A 38 -8.33 61.98 -2.47
CA LYS A 38 -8.12 60.66 -3.06
C LYS A 38 -9.26 59.72 -2.72
N LEU A 39 -9.69 59.68 -1.45
CA LEU A 39 -10.79 58.82 -1.02
C LEU A 39 -12.12 59.22 -1.69
N GLU A 40 -12.36 60.51 -1.85
CA GLU A 40 -13.55 61.02 -2.53
C GLU A 40 -13.52 60.68 -4.03
N ALA A 41 -12.40 60.92 -4.70
CA ALA A 41 -12.20 60.57 -6.11
C ALA A 41 -12.32 59.07 -6.34
N ASP A 42 -11.80 58.23 -5.45
CA ASP A 42 -11.93 56.77 -5.51
C ASP A 42 -13.39 56.33 -5.42
N LYS A 43 -14.15 56.83 -4.45
CA LYS A 43 -15.58 56.54 -4.33
C LYS A 43 -16.36 56.96 -5.58
N ARG A 44 -16.07 58.13 -6.14
CA ARG A 44 -16.72 58.64 -7.37
C ARG A 44 -16.38 57.79 -8.58
N ALA A 45 -15.09 57.50 -8.80
CA ALA A 45 -14.64 56.67 -9.90
C ALA A 45 -15.21 55.25 -9.79
N MET A 46 -15.15 54.63 -8.62
CA MET A 46 -15.76 53.31 -8.38
C MET A 46 -17.26 53.31 -8.66
N LYS A 47 -18.00 54.35 -8.24
CA LYS A 47 -19.44 54.48 -8.53
C LYS A 47 -19.72 54.54 -10.03
N ILE A 48 -18.91 55.29 -10.80
CA ILE A 48 -19.02 55.38 -12.26
C ILE A 48 -18.70 54.03 -12.90
N LEU A 49 -17.62 53.37 -12.49
CA LEU A 49 -17.22 52.08 -13.04
C LEU A 49 -18.23 50.97 -12.72
N TYR A 50 -18.90 51.02 -11.56
CA TYR A 50 -19.97 50.10 -11.21
C TYR A 50 -21.28 50.39 -11.94
N GLY A 51 -21.69 51.65 -11.99
CA GLY A 51 -22.96 52.04 -12.63
C GLY A 51 -22.90 52.04 -14.15
N GLY A 52 -21.71 52.17 -14.74
CA GLY A 52 -21.52 52.23 -16.18
C GLY A 52 -21.28 50.88 -16.84
N PHE A 53 -20.77 49.88 -16.12
CA PHE A 53 -20.39 48.58 -16.68
C PHE A 53 -21.55 47.58 -16.66
N GLU A 54 -21.87 47.01 -17.83
CA GLU A 54 -22.90 45.99 -18.00
C GLU A 54 -22.32 44.80 -18.77
N THR A 55 -22.61 43.59 -18.29
CA THR A 55 -22.22 42.32 -18.91
C THR A 55 -23.45 41.60 -19.45
N GLY A 56 -23.41 41.18 -20.71
CA GLY A 56 -24.44 40.35 -21.33
C GLY A 56 -23.86 39.05 -21.85
N THR A 57 -24.51 37.93 -21.55
CA THR A 57 -24.17 36.60 -22.10
C THR A 57 -25.22 36.20 -23.12
N THR A 58 -24.80 35.76 -24.30
CA THR A 58 -25.70 35.18 -25.31
C THR A 58 -25.74 33.66 -25.09
N PRO A 59 -26.87 33.05 -24.65
CA PRO A 59 -26.89 31.65 -24.19
C PRO A 59 -26.52 30.57 -25.23
N GLN A 60 -26.38 30.93 -26.51
CA GLN A 60 -26.10 30.00 -27.61
C GLN A 60 -24.71 30.19 -28.25
N ILE A 61 -23.97 31.24 -27.87
CA ILE A 61 -22.64 31.54 -28.41
C ILE A 61 -21.74 31.83 -27.21
N ASN A 62 -20.55 31.22 -27.14
CA ASN A 62 -19.55 31.46 -26.10
C ASN A 62 -18.89 32.85 -26.22
N VAL A 63 -19.70 33.91 -26.33
CA VAL A 63 -19.30 35.30 -26.47
C VAL A 63 -19.91 36.10 -25.33
N VAL A 64 -19.05 36.77 -24.57
CA VAL A 64 -19.44 37.72 -23.53
C VAL A 64 -19.47 39.11 -24.14
N ARG A 65 -20.65 39.73 -24.15
CA ARG A 65 -20.80 41.14 -24.55
C ARG A 65 -20.55 42.02 -23.35
N LEU A 66 -19.59 42.92 -23.48
CA LEU A 66 -19.29 43.94 -22.49
C LEU A 66 -19.74 45.30 -23.03
N SER A 67 -20.36 46.11 -22.17
CA SER A 67 -20.75 47.46 -22.52
C SER A 67 -20.47 48.42 -21.37
N PHE A 68 -20.07 49.65 -21.72
CA PHE A 68 -19.80 50.69 -20.75
C PHE A 68 -20.53 51.97 -21.11
N LYS A 69 -21.24 52.55 -20.15
CA LYS A 69 -21.99 53.81 -20.30
C LYS A 69 -21.19 54.96 -19.69
N HIS A 70 -20.93 55.98 -20.50
CA HIS A 70 -20.27 57.21 -20.06
C HIS A 70 -20.83 58.43 -20.82
N GLU A 71 -20.66 59.62 -20.25
CA GLU A 71 -21.14 60.87 -20.88
C GLU A 71 -20.36 61.20 -22.16
N ASN A 72 -19.04 60.91 -22.16
CA ASN A 72 -18.17 61.06 -23.32
C ASN A 72 -17.97 59.70 -24.02
N PRO A 73 -18.31 59.57 -25.32
CA PRO A 73 -18.22 58.32 -26.06
C PRO A 73 -16.77 57.81 -26.22
N ASN A 74 -15.79 58.71 -26.37
CA ASN A 74 -14.38 58.33 -26.48
C ASN A 74 -13.86 57.75 -25.14
N THR A 75 -14.25 58.38 -24.04
CA THR A 75 -13.95 57.91 -22.70
C THR A 75 -14.61 56.56 -22.41
N ALA A 76 -15.84 56.35 -22.88
CA ALA A 76 -16.53 55.07 -22.71
C ALA A 76 -15.75 53.90 -23.34
N ALA A 77 -15.30 54.10 -24.59
CA ALA A 77 -14.50 53.12 -25.33
C ALA A 77 -13.14 52.88 -24.66
N LEU A 78 -12.46 53.96 -24.22
CA LEU A 78 -11.17 53.87 -23.54
C LEU A 78 -11.27 53.09 -22.22
N ILE A 79 -12.26 53.39 -21.39
CA ILE A 79 -12.49 52.68 -20.12
C ILE A 79 -12.78 51.21 -20.38
N LEU A 80 -13.65 50.89 -21.32
CA LEU A 80 -14.02 49.51 -21.62
C LEU A 80 -12.83 48.71 -22.16
N ASN A 81 -12.07 49.26 -23.10
CA ASN A 81 -10.88 48.60 -23.63
C ASN A 81 -9.83 48.38 -22.53
N THR A 82 -9.65 49.34 -21.63
CA THR A 82 -8.72 49.21 -20.50
C THR A 82 -9.20 48.16 -19.49
N MET A 83 -10.50 48.10 -19.20
CA MET A 83 -11.09 47.02 -18.38
C MET A 83 -10.83 45.63 -18.98
N ILE A 84 -10.93 45.50 -20.32
CA ILE A 84 -10.65 44.25 -21.02
C ILE A 84 -9.18 43.85 -20.86
N ASP A 85 -8.25 44.78 -21.08
CA ASP A 85 -6.81 44.49 -20.98
C ASP A 85 -6.42 44.12 -19.54
N GLU A 86 -6.88 44.89 -18.55
CA GLU A 86 -6.63 44.60 -17.13
C GLU A 86 -7.29 43.30 -16.68
N TYR A 87 -8.43 42.92 -17.26
CA TYR A 87 -9.07 41.64 -16.97
C TYR A 87 -8.21 40.47 -17.43
N VAL A 88 -7.67 40.54 -18.66
CA VAL A 88 -6.79 39.49 -19.20
C VAL A 88 -5.55 39.34 -18.33
N SER A 89 -4.88 40.45 -17.99
CA SER A 89 -3.69 40.43 -17.13
C SER A 89 -3.99 40.00 -15.69
N TYR A 90 -5.07 40.49 -15.08
CA TYR A 90 -5.43 40.11 -13.70
C TYR A 90 -5.85 38.64 -13.60
N ARG A 91 -6.54 38.13 -14.63
CA ARG A 91 -6.89 36.71 -14.71
C ARG A 91 -5.63 35.83 -14.74
N GLN A 92 -4.61 36.20 -15.51
CA GLN A 92 -3.33 35.48 -15.49
C GLN A 92 -2.74 35.43 -14.08
N GLN A 93 -2.65 36.56 -13.38
CA GLN A 93 -2.10 36.62 -12.02
C GLN A 93 -2.89 35.81 -10.97
N VAL A 94 -4.21 35.71 -11.11
CA VAL A 94 -5.06 34.96 -10.16
C VAL A 94 -5.00 33.45 -10.40
N PHE A 95 -4.82 33.03 -11.64
CA PHE A 95 -4.79 31.61 -12.00
C PHE A 95 -3.38 31.03 -12.11
N SER A 96 -2.35 31.86 -12.25
CA SER A 96 -0.95 31.45 -12.17
C SER A 96 -0.50 31.47 -10.70
N ASP A 97 0.18 30.40 -10.28
CA ASP A 97 1.22 30.43 -9.24
C ASP A 97 0.92 30.30 -7.73
N VAL A 98 -0.28 29.88 -7.28
CA VAL A 98 -0.48 29.63 -5.83
C VAL A 98 -0.20 28.17 -5.42
N THR A 99 -0.39 27.21 -6.33
CA THR A 99 -0.41 25.78 -5.96
C THR A 99 0.96 25.11 -6.06
N ALA A 100 1.81 25.50 -7.02
CA ALA A 100 3.08 24.80 -7.28
C ALA A 100 4.08 24.86 -6.09
N PRO A 101 4.35 26.02 -5.47
CA PRO A 101 5.30 26.09 -4.34
C PRO A 101 4.82 25.29 -3.12
N VAL A 102 3.51 25.25 -2.88
CA VAL A 102 2.91 24.49 -1.78
C VAL A 102 3.04 22.99 -2.02
N LEU A 103 2.83 22.52 -3.25
CA LEU A 103 3.04 21.11 -3.61
C LEU A 103 4.50 20.70 -3.47
N GLU A 104 5.44 21.58 -3.84
CA GLU A 104 6.87 21.34 -3.71
C GLU A 104 7.32 21.26 -2.24
N GLU A 105 6.82 22.14 -1.38
CA GLU A 105 7.08 22.08 0.06
C GLU A 105 6.58 20.76 0.68
N GLN A 106 5.38 20.31 0.31
CA GLN A 106 4.83 19.03 0.76
C GLN A 106 5.65 17.84 0.25
N LYS A 107 6.08 17.85 -1.02
CA LYS A 107 6.99 16.84 -1.55
C LYS A 107 8.28 16.78 -0.74
N ASN A 108 8.92 17.92 -0.48
CA ASN A 108 10.15 18.00 0.30
C ASN A 108 9.96 17.50 1.75
N ALA A 109 8.78 17.69 2.34
CA ALA A 109 8.45 17.11 3.64
C ALA A 109 8.33 15.58 3.58
N PHE A 110 7.71 15.02 2.53
CA PHE A 110 7.68 13.57 2.33
C PHE A 110 9.07 12.98 2.06
N ASP A 111 9.93 13.67 1.30
CA ASP A 111 11.31 13.23 1.05
C ASP A 111 12.11 13.10 2.35
N ARG A 112 12.01 14.08 3.26
CA ARG A 112 12.66 14.01 4.59
C ARG A 112 12.13 12.84 5.44
N ARG A 113 10.83 12.59 5.39
CA ARG A 113 10.21 11.46 6.08
C ARG A 113 10.65 10.13 5.48
N LEU A 114 10.71 10.03 4.15
CA LEU A 114 11.19 8.83 3.46
C LEU A 114 12.63 8.53 3.86
N HIS A 115 13.52 9.52 3.88
CA HIS A 115 14.89 9.33 4.33
C HIS A 115 14.96 8.80 5.77
N SER A 116 14.13 9.33 6.66
CA SER A 116 14.06 8.85 8.05
C SER A 116 13.54 7.42 8.14
N ALA A 117 12.53 7.06 7.34
CA ALA A 117 11.98 5.72 7.26
C ALA A 117 12.96 4.71 6.63
N ASP A 118 13.71 5.12 5.60
CA ASP A 118 14.79 4.34 5.00
C ASP A 118 15.87 4.03 6.05
N VAL A 119 16.33 5.04 6.79
CA VAL A 119 17.31 4.84 7.87
C VAL A 119 16.78 3.92 8.97
N ALA A 120 15.51 4.07 9.37
CA ALA A 120 14.88 3.20 10.37
C ALA A 120 14.82 1.74 9.86
N PHE A 121 14.46 1.53 8.61
CA PHE A 121 14.40 0.20 7.98
C PHE A 121 15.79 -0.45 7.86
N GLU A 122 16.80 0.29 7.40
CA GLU A 122 18.18 -0.21 7.32
C GLU A 122 18.76 -0.51 8.72
N ASN A 123 18.45 0.33 9.72
CA ASN A 123 18.84 0.07 11.10
C ASN A 123 18.16 -1.18 11.65
N PHE A 124 16.87 -1.37 11.37
CA PHE A 124 16.16 -2.59 11.73
C PHE A 124 16.81 -3.84 11.12
N LEU A 125 17.13 -3.80 9.83
CA LEU A 125 17.79 -4.90 9.12
C LEU A 125 19.18 -5.21 9.72
N THR A 126 20.00 -4.18 9.91
CA THR A 126 21.37 -4.33 10.44
C THR A 126 21.41 -4.77 11.91
N GLN A 127 20.57 -4.22 12.78
CA GLN A 127 20.49 -4.61 14.20
C GLN A 127 20.04 -6.06 14.36
N ASN A 128 19.18 -6.55 13.48
CA ASN A 128 18.73 -7.94 13.49
C ASN A 128 19.66 -8.88 12.68
N GLY A 129 20.70 -8.35 12.03
CA GLY A 129 21.65 -9.13 11.24
C GLY A 129 21.03 -9.76 9.99
N VAL A 130 20.03 -9.12 9.41
CA VAL A 130 19.26 -9.62 8.27
C VAL A 130 19.42 -8.64 7.11
N GLY A 131 19.99 -9.09 5.98
CA GLY A 131 20.11 -8.25 4.78
C GLY A 131 18.79 -8.11 4.02
N ASP A 132 18.16 -9.24 3.70
CA ASP A 132 16.82 -9.29 3.12
C ASP A 132 15.95 -10.20 3.99
N PHE A 133 14.91 -9.61 4.58
CA PHE A 133 14.05 -10.29 5.55
C PHE A 133 13.23 -11.42 4.94
N GLN A 134 12.68 -11.20 3.74
CA GLN A 134 11.87 -12.21 3.06
C GLN A 134 12.75 -13.34 2.55
N ALA A 135 13.91 -13.02 1.97
CA ALA A 135 14.89 -14.02 1.56
C ALA A 135 15.42 -14.83 2.76
N ALA A 136 15.66 -14.19 3.90
CA ALA A 136 16.09 -14.86 5.12
C ALA A 136 15.02 -15.85 5.62
N LYS A 137 13.76 -15.43 5.71
CA LYS A 137 12.63 -16.31 6.07
C LYS A 137 12.55 -17.53 5.16
N ALA A 138 12.59 -17.32 3.84
CA ALA A 138 12.54 -18.39 2.85
C ALA A 138 13.74 -19.36 2.99
N THR A 139 14.94 -18.83 3.22
CA THR A 139 16.16 -19.61 3.40
C THR A 139 16.09 -20.50 4.64
N TYR A 140 15.66 -19.95 5.79
CA TYR A 140 15.53 -20.74 7.02
C TYR A 140 14.41 -21.78 6.93
N ALA A 141 13.29 -21.47 6.27
CA ALA A 141 12.23 -22.46 6.04
C ALA A 141 12.72 -23.66 5.20
N LYS A 142 13.47 -23.38 4.12
CA LYS A 142 14.08 -24.43 3.28
C LYS A 142 15.15 -25.23 4.03
N LEU A 143 15.96 -24.56 4.84
CA LEU A 143 16.97 -25.21 5.67
C LEU A 143 16.31 -26.12 6.70
N HIS A 144 15.23 -25.67 7.34
CA HIS A 144 14.45 -26.47 8.28
C HIS A 144 13.93 -27.75 7.61
N GLU A 145 13.30 -27.65 6.45
CA GLU A 145 12.84 -28.80 5.67
C GLU A 145 13.98 -29.79 5.35
N THR A 146 15.12 -29.26 4.91
CA THR A 146 16.29 -30.07 4.56
C THR A 146 16.84 -30.83 5.77
N VAL A 147 17.07 -30.16 6.90
CA VAL A 147 17.65 -30.77 8.11
C VAL A 147 16.64 -31.73 8.73
N LEU A 148 15.35 -31.41 8.74
CA LEU A 148 14.30 -32.28 9.24
C LEU A 148 14.18 -33.57 8.40
N GLY A 149 14.29 -33.47 7.07
CA GLY A 149 14.36 -34.64 6.19
C GLY A 149 15.56 -35.52 6.52
N GLN A 150 16.74 -34.93 6.70
CA GLN A 150 17.95 -35.67 7.09
C GLN A 150 17.83 -36.32 8.47
N LEU A 151 17.11 -35.69 9.41
CA LEU A 151 16.83 -36.25 10.73
C LEU A 151 15.96 -37.50 10.61
N TYR A 152 14.86 -37.44 9.84
CA TYR A 152 14.00 -38.59 9.60
C TYR A 152 14.71 -39.74 8.89
N ASP A 153 15.58 -39.44 7.93
CA ASP A 153 16.43 -40.45 7.29
C ASP A 153 17.37 -41.12 8.29
N ALA A 154 17.98 -40.36 9.19
CA ALA A 154 18.85 -40.91 10.23
C ALA A 154 18.07 -41.76 11.22
N ASP A 155 16.89 -41.31 11.68
CA ASP A 155 16.03 -42.07 12.59
C ASP A 155 15.55 -43.39 11.95
N SER A 156 15.19 -43.36 10.66
CA SER A 156 14.81 -44.56 9.90
C SER A 156 15.95 -45.58 9.85
N ARG A 157 17.17 -45.14 9.51
CA ARG A 157 18.36 -46.02 9.47
C ARG A 157 18.72 -46.56 10.85
N ILE A 158 18.57 -45.77 11.91
CA ILE A 158 18.78 -46.23 13.29
C ILE A 158 17.76 -47.31 13.65
N ALA A 159 16.49 -47.13 13.31
CA ALA A 159 15.45 -48.12 13.56
C ALA A 159 15.72 -49.44 12.81
N GLU A 160 16.09 -49.36 11.53
CA GLU A 160 16.48 -50.51 10.71
C GLU A 160 17.71 -51.24 11.29
N GLY A 161 18.76 -50.49 11.64
CA GLY A 161 19.98 -51.04 12.24
C GLY A 161 19.72 -51.70 13.61
N ASN A 162 18.87 -51.10 14.45
CA ASN A 162 18.47 -51.69 15.73
C ASN A 162 17.71 -53.02 15.54
N ALA A 163 16.82 -53.10 14.56
CA ALA A 163 16.11 -54.34 14.23
C ALA A 163 17.09 -55.44 13.76
N ARG A 164 18.04 -55.09 12.89
CA ARG A 164 19.11 -55.99 12.44
C ARG A 164 19.99 -56.47 13.59
N LEU A 165 20.40 -55.55 14.48
CA LEU A 165 21.22 -55.86 15.65
C LEU A 165 20.51 -56.82 16.60
N SER A 166 19.20 -56.62 16.82
CA SER A 166 18.37 -57.52 17.62
C SER A 166 18.32 -58.93 17.02
N ALA A 167 18.09 -59.05 15.71
CA ALA A 167 18.09 -60.33 15.01
C ALA A 167 19.45 -61.02 15.05
N LEU A 168 20.54 -60.27 14.91
CA LEU A 168 21.92 -60.79 14.96
C LEU A 168 22.28 -61.26 16.38
N ASN A 169 21.93 -60.51 17.42
CA ASN A 169 22.12 -60.90 18.81
C ASN A 169 21.40 -62.22 19.13
N ALA A 170 20.16 -62.40 18.65
CA ALA A 170 19.41 -63.64 18.84
C ALA A 170 20.07 -64.85 18.14
N ARG A 171 20.76 -64.63 17.00
CA ARG A 171 21.52 -65.67 16.31
C ARG A 171 22.80 -66.03 17.07
N VAL A 172 23.59 -65.04 17.47
CA VAL A 172 24.85 -65.23 18.21
C VAL A 172 24.62 -66.00 19.52
N GLN A 173 23.53 -65.72 20.25
CA GLN A 173 23.19 -66.43 21.50
C GLN A 173 22.86 -67.92 21.31
N ARG A 174 22.47 -68.35 20.10
CA ARG A 174 22.14 -69.75 19.80
C ARG A 174 23.32 -70.55 19.27
N LEU A 175 24.44 -69.89 18.93
CA LEU A 175 25.64 -70.54 18.40
C LEU A 175 26.64 -70.83 19.52
N ALA A 176 27.18 -72.04 19.51
CA ALA A 176 28.29 -72.39 20.39
C ALA A 176 29.56 -71.63 19.93
N PRO A 177 30.30 -70.99 20.85
CA PRO A 177 31.56 -70.31 20.54
C PRO A 177 32.66 -71.24 20.01
N GLU A 178 32.58 -72.52 20.38
CA GLU A 178 33.57 -73.55 20.05
C GLU A 178 32.90 -74.73 19.34
N ILE A 179 33.64 -75.34 18.42
CA ILE A 179 33.26 -76.57 17.72
C ILE A 179 34.34 -77.63 17.91
N SER A 180 33.94 -78.90 17.95
CA SER A 180 34.87 -80.03 18.01
C SER A 180 35.59 -80.19 16.67
N LEU A 181 36.91 -79.97 16.64
CA LEU A 181 37.75 -80.13 15.45
C LEU A 181 38.22 -81.57 15.23
N SER A 182 38.55 -82.28 16.31
CA SER A 182 38.91 -83.70 16.28
C SER A 182 38.57 -84.38 17.60
N ARG A 183 38.09 -85.61 17.51
CA ARG A 183 37.79 -86.50 18.65
C ARG A 183 38.54 -87.81 18.42
N ASP A 184 39.64 -87.99 19.13
CA ASP A 184 40.37 -89.26 19.10
C ASP A 184 39.83 -90.19 20.18
N LEU A 185 39.30 -91.33 19.75
CA LEU A 185 38.75 -92.37 20.62
C LEU A 185 39.88 -93.29 21.10
N ASP A 186 39.93 -93.57 22.40
CA ASP A 186 40.84 -94.56 22.95
C ASP A 186 40.30 -95.97 22.68
N LEU A 187 40.82 -96.62 21.63
CA LEU A 187 40.46 -97.99 21.24
C LEU A 187 41.30 -99.06 21.98
N SER A 188 41.97 -98.68 23.07
CA SER A 188 42.86 -99.56 23.84
C SER A 188 42.14 -100.77 24.46
N ILE A 189 40.89 -100.61 24.88
CA ILE A 189 40.07 -101.68 25.48
C ILE A 189 39.44 -102.59 24.39
N PRO A 190 38.82 -102.08 23.30
CA PRO A 190 38.35 -102.90 22.18
C PRO A 190 39.47 -103.73 21.54
N SER A 191 40.65 -103.14 21.37
CA SER A 191 41.81 -103.83 20.78
C SER A 191 42.32 -104.96 21.68
N LYS A 192 42.40 -104.74 23.00
CA LYS A 192 42.72 -105.80 23.98
C LYS A 192 41.66 -106.90 24.04
N LEU A 193 40.38 -106.55 24.01
CA LEU A 193 39.29 -107.52 24.00
C LEU A 193 39.34 -108.41 22.75
N LEU A 194 39.61 -107.82 21.58
CA LEU A 194 39.79 -108.56 20.34
C LEU A 194 40.98 -109.53 20.43
N ALA A 195 42.10 -109.08 21.03
CA ALA A 195 43.27 -109.93 21.25
C ALA A 195 42.98 -111.10 22.22
N LEU A 196 42.26 -110.85 23.31
CA LEU A 196 41.85 -111.90 24.27
C LEU A 196 40.89 -112.91 23.63
N LYS A 197 39.95 -112.46 22.80
CA LYS A 197 39.06 -113.35 22.03
C LYS A 197 39.84 -114.22 21.05
N ALA A 198 40.82 -113.64 20.34
CA ALA A 198 41.70 -114.42 19.46
C ALA A 198 42.54 -115.46 20.22
N GLN A 199 43.06 -115.10 21.40
CA GLN A 199 43.80 -116.05 22.27
C GLN A 199 42.90 -117.17 22.80
N ARG A 200 41.62 -116.88 23.11
CA ARG A 200 40.64 -117.91 23.47
C ARG A 200 40.46 -118.93 22.36
N GLU A 201 40.34 -118.49 21.10
CA GLU A 201 40.17 -119.41 19.97
C GLU A 201 41.41 -120.31 19.74
N ASP A 202 42.64 -119.80 19.92
CA ASP A 202 43.85 -120.64 19.87
C ASP A 202 43.91 -121.65 21.04
N LEU A 203 43.48 -121.25 22.24
CA LEU A 203 43.39 -122.16 23.38
C LEU A 203 42.31 -123.23 23.18
N LEU A 204 41.15 -122.89 22.61
CA LEU A 204 40.07 -123.83 22.31
C LEU A 204 40.43 -124.84 21.21
N ALA A 205 41.39 -124.50 20.33
CA ALA A 205 41.93 -125.45 19.36
C ALA A 205 42.77 -126.57 20.01
N ARG A 206 43.27 -126.36 21.24
CA ARG A 206 44.21 -127.27 21.93
C ARG A 206 43.68 -127.82 23.25
N TYR A 207 42.69 -127.15 23.85
CA TYR A 207 42.14 -127.47 25.16
C TYR A 207 40.61 -127.52 25.10
N GLN A 208 40.02 -128.38 25.93
CA GLN A 208 38.57 -128.45 26.09
C GLN A 208 38.03 -127.17 26.77
N PRO A 209 36.78 -126.75 26.50
CA PRO A 209 36.19 -125.55 27.10
C PRO A 209 36.20 -125.51 28.63
N SER A 210 36.27 -126.67 29.29
CA SER A 210 36.30 -126.78 30.74
C SER A 210 37.71 -126.63 31.36
N ALA A 211 38.76 -126.55 30.54
CA ALA A 211 40.15 -126.51 31.01
C ALA A 211 40.48 -125.18 31.74
N PRO A 212 41.31 -125.21 32.80
CA PRO A 212 41.64 -124.01 33.57
C PRO A 212 42.12 -122.81 32.72
N PRO A 213 43.01 -122.97 31.72
CA PRO A 213 43.48 -121.84 30.90
C PRO A 213 42.38 -121.17 30.06
N VAL A 214 41.37 -121.93 29.64
CA VAL A 214 40.22 -121.41 28.87
C VAL A 214 39.28 -120.63 29.77
N LYS A 215 39.04 -121.12 30.99
CA LYS A 215 38.21 -120.41 31.98
C LYS A 215 38.84 -119.09 32.42
N ASP A 216 40.16 -119.06 32.59
CA ASP A 216 40.88 -117.85 32.98
C ASP A 216 40.79 -116.77 31.91
N ILE A 217 40.92 -117.13 30.63
CA ILE A 217 40.78 -116.15 29.54
C ILE A 217 39.33 -115.74 29.30
N GLU A 218 38.36 -116.63 29.51
CA GLU A 218 36.93 -116.28 29.49
C GLU A 218 36.56 -115.32 30.63
N ALA A 219 37.12 -115.49 31.82
CA ALA A 219 36.95 -114.54 32.93
C ALA A 219 37.54 -113.17 32.59
N GLN A 220 38.69 -113.11 31.93
CA GLN A 220 39.28 -111.85 31.44
C GLN A 220 38.42 -111.23 30.34
N ILE A 221 37.94 -112.00 29.36
CA ILE A 221 37.01 -111.52 28.32
C ILE A 221 35.76 -110.94 28.97
N ALA A 222 35.13 -111.65 29.91
CA ALA A 222 33.95 -111.19 30.62
C ALA A 222 34.21 -109.88 31.38
N GLN A 223 35.39 -109.72 32.00
CA GLN A 223 35.78 -108.49 32.68
C GLN A 223 35.91 -107.30 31.71
N TYR A 224 36.56 -107.51 30.55
CA TYR A 224 36.71 -106.48 29.52
C TYR A 224 35.38 -106.18 28.79
N GLU A 225 34.52 -107.18 28.59
CA GLU A 225 33.16 -107.01 28.06
C GLU A 225 32.27 -106.24 29.03
N GLN A 226 32.35 -106.53 30.33
CA GLN A 226 31.65 -105.77 31.37
C GLN A 226 32.16 -104.33 31.44
N MET A 227 33.47 -104.11 31.24
CA MET A 227 34.06 -102.77 31.14
C MET A 227 33.53 -102.01 29.91
N MET A 228 33.35 -102.68 28.77
CA MET A 228 32.69 -102.09 27.60
C MET A 228 31.21 -101.79 27.84
N ALA A 229 30.47 -102.72 28.44
CA ALA A 229 29.05 -102.57 28.76
C ALA A 229 28.78 -101.45 29.78
N SER A 230 29.74 -101.17 30.66
CA SER A 230 29.67 -100.06 31.63
C SER A 230 29.87 -98.67 31.01
N GLY A 231 30.08 -98.56 29.69
CA GLY A 231 30.35 -97.30 29.00
C GLY A 231 31.78 -96.78 29.14
N ARG A 232 32.66 -97.51 29.84
CA ARG A 232 34.09 -97.19 30.04
C ARG A 232 35.02 -97.85 29.02
N GLY A 233 34.46 -98.52 28.00
CA GLY A 233 35.23 -99.27 27.00
C GLY A 233 35.85 -98.42 25.90
N VAL A 234 35.31 -97.25 25.60
CA VAL A 234 35.92 -96.32 24.63
C VAL A 234 35.96 -94.96 25.29
N GLY A 235 37.14 -94.59 25.78
CA GLY A 235 37.37 -93.27 26.39
C GLY A 235 37.67 -92.22 25.32
N GLU A 236 37.44 -90.94 25.62
CA GLU A 236 37.92 -89.84 24.78
C GLU A 236 39.39 -89.55 25.14
N ARG A 237 40.31 -89.73 24.19
CA ARG A 237 41.75 -89.65 24.43
C ARG A 237 42.26 -88.22 24.25
N GLU A 238 41.77 -87.54 23.23
CA GLU A 238 42.03 -86.13 22.97
C GLU A 238 40.79 -85.49 22.31
N HIS A 239 40.29 -84.40 22.90
CA HIS A 239 39.21 -83.59 22.33
C HIS A 239 39.78 -82.21 22.01
N ARG A 240 39.96 -81.89 20.73
CA ARG A 240 40.42 -80.56 20.32
C ARG A 240 39.23 -79.69 19.97
N LEU A 241 38.99 -78.70 20.81
CA LEU A 241 38.04 -77.63 20.54
C LEU A 241 38.71 -76.55 19.69
N GLY A 242 37.99 -76.05 18.70
CA GLY A 242 38.37 -74.93 17.86
C GLY A 242 37.35 -73.82 17.94
N ILE A 243 37.78 -72.60 17.62
CA ILE A 243 36.88 -71.45 17.50
C ILE A 243 35.88 -71.74 16.38
N ASN A 244 34.60 -71.46 16.64
CA ASN A 244 33.58 -71.52 15.62
C ASN A 244 33.72 -70.32 14.67
N PRO A 245 34.11 -70.51 13.39
CA PRO A 245 34.31 -69.39 12.47
C PRO A 245 33.02 -68.61 12.20
N ILE A 246 31.86 -69.28 12.19
CA ILE A 246 30.55 -68.63 12.01
C ILE A 246 30.24 -67.71 13.20
N TYR A 247 30.58 -68.14 14.42
CA TYR A 247 30.41 -67.30 15.61
C TYR A 247 31.30 -66.04 15.51
N GLN A 248 32.55 -66.20 15.08
CA GLN A 248 33.50 -65.09 14.93
C GLN A 248 33.07 -64.10 13.84
N ASP A 249 32.54 -64.59 12.72
CA ASP A 249 32.01 -63.76 11.63
C ASP A 249 30.80 -62.94 12.08
N LEU A 250 29.82 -63.57 12.75
CA LEU A 250 28.64 -62.86 13.28
C LEU A 250 29.01 -61.86 14.38
N LEU A 251 30.01 -62.16 15.21
CA LEU A 251 30.51 -61.22 16.21
C LEU A 251 31.16 -60.00 15.54
N THR A 252 31.92 -60.22 14.46
CA THR A 252 32.52 -59.13 13.67
C THR A 252 31.44 -58.27 13.00
N GLU A 253 30.42 -58.90 12.41
CA GLU A 253 29.28 -58.19 11.81
C GLU A 253 28.52 -57.38 12.87
N LYS A 254 28.32 -57.94 14.06
CA LYS A 254 27.69 -57.26 15.20
C LYS A 254 28.47 -56.01 15.59
N LEU A 255 29.77 -56.13 15.81
CA LEU A 255 30.61 -55.01 16.21
C LEU A 255 30.63 -53.90 15.15
N ARG A 256 30.62 -54.27 13.86
CA ARG A 256 30.50 -53.30 12.76
C ARG A 256 29.16 -52.56 12.79
N LEU A 257 28.05 -53.28 12.99
CA LEU A 257 26.72 -52.68 13.07
C LEU A 257 26.55 -51.80 14.31
N GLU A 258 27.10 -52.20 15.45
CA GLU A 258 27.12 -51.38 16.68
C GLU A 258 27.89 -50.07 16.47
N ALA A 259 29.05 -50.13 15.80
CA ALA A 259 29.82 -48.95 15.45
C ALA A 259 29.07 -48.02 14.48
N GLU A 260 28.38 -48.58 13.48
CA GLU A 260 27.53 -47.82 12.55
C GLU A 260 26.37 -47.13 13.27
N LEU A 261 25.66 -47.85 14.15
CA LEU A 261 24.59 -47.30 14.98
C LEU A 261 25.08 -46.19 15.91
N ALA A 262 26.26 -46.35 16.51
CA ALA A 262 26.86 -45.30 17.34
C ALA A 262 27.12 -44.02 16.50
N SER A 263 27.67 -44.17 15.29
CA SER A 263 27.88 -43.07 14.35
C SER A 263 26.57 -42.38 13.95
N LEU A 264 25.54 -43.15 13.59
CA LEU A 264 24.22 -42.61 13.24
C LEU A 264 23.57 -41.87 14.41
N ASN A 265 23.68 -42.38 15.63
CA ASN A 265 23.17 -41.70 16.83
C ASN A 265 23.89 -40.37 17.10
N GLY A 266 25.20 -40.33 16.87
CA GLY A 266 25.98 -39.08 16.92
C GLY A 266 25.46 -38.07 15.90
N ARG A 267 25.30 -38.50 14.64
CA ARG A 267 24.74 -37.67 13.56
C ARG A 267 23.32 -37.19 13.88
N ARG A 268 22.45 -38.06 14.40
CA ARG A 268 21.09 -37.68 14.82
C ARG A 268 21.12 -36.57 15.88
N SER A 269 21.99 -36.68 16.87
CA SER A 269 22.10 -35.68 17.94
C SER A 269 22.53 -34.32 17.40
N GLN A 270 23.46 -34.30 16.44
CA GLN A 270 23.86 -33.07 15.74
C GLN A 270 22.73 -32.50 14.88
N LEU A 271 22.01 -33.33 14.12
CA LEU A 271 20.87 -32.89 13.30
C LEU A 271 19.75 -32.32 14.18
N LYS A 272 19.46 -32.94 15.32
CA LYS A 272 18.47 -32.43 16.28
C LYS A 272 18.85 -31.03 16.79
N ALA A 273 20.12 -30.83 17.19
CA ALA A 273 20.61 -29.52 17.60
C ALA A 273 20.51 -28.47 16.47
N GLN A 274 20.74 -28.88 15.21
CA GLN A 274 20.56 -28.01 14.05
C GLN A 274 19.08 -27.64 13.83
N VAL A 275 18.16 -28.59 13.95
CA VAL A 275 16.71 -28.32 13.89
C VAL A 275 16.31 -27.31 14.96
N ASP A 276 16.74 -27.50 16.20
CA ASP A 276 16.41 -26.60 17.32
C ASP A 276 16.98 -25.19 17.08
N HIS A 277 18.21 -25.09 16.55
CA HIS A 277 18.81 -23.81 16.19
C HIS A 277 18.03 -23.09 15.07
N VAL A 278 17.67 -23.81 14.00
CA VAL A 278 16.90 -23.24 12.89
C VAL A 278 15.52 -22.81 13.35
N ASN A 279 14.85 -23.60 14.18
CA ASN A 279 13.55 -23.25 14.77
C ASN A 279 13.61 -21.98 15.61
N THR A 280 14.64 -21.85 16.44
CA THR A 280 14.85 -20.63 17.23
C THR A 280 15.01 -19.40 16.33
N LYS A 281 15.77 -19.53 15.23
CA LYS A 281 15.92 -18.46 14.25
C LYS A 281 14.62 -18.12 13.53
N MET A 282 13.86 -19.13 13.09
CA MET A 282 12.54 -18.90 12.46
C MET A 282 11.58 -18.17 13.41
N GLN A 283 11.52 -18.57 14.68
CA GLN A 283 10.70 -17.89 15.69
C GLN A 283 11.13 -16.45 15.91
N SER A 284 12.44 -16.18 15.96
CA SER A 284 12.94 -14.81 16.08
C SER A 284 12.53 -13.94 14.89
N LEU A 285 12.61 -14.47 13.66
CA LEU A 285 12.16 -13.76 12.46
C LEU A 285 10.64 -13.53 12.49
N MET A 286 9.84 -14.51 12.92
CA MET A 286 8.39 -14.32 13.06
C MET A 286 8.04 -13.21 14.07
N GLY A 287 8.80 -13.08 15.16
CA GLY A 287 8.61 -11.99 16.13
C GLY A 287 8.89 -10.60 15.54
N LEU A 288 9.80 -10.51 14.56
CA LEU A 288 10.20 -9.27 13.90
C LEU A 288 9.30 -8.88 12.70
N GLU A 289 8.44 -9.79 12.25
CA GLU A 289 7.66 -9.61 11.03
C GLU A 289 6.67 -8.44 11.08
N GLY A 290 6.06 -8.19 12.24
CA GLY A 290 5.16 -7.06 12.43
C GLY A 290 5.87 -5.72 12.23
N GLU A 291 7.06 -5.56 12.83
CA GLU A 291 7.87 -4.35 12.70
C GLU A 291 8.40 -4.17 11.27
N TYR A 292 8.91 -5.25 10.66
CA TYR A 292 9.32 -5.24 9.25
C TYR A 292 8.20 -4.77 8.34
N ASN A 293 7.00 -5.33 8.47
CA ASN A 293 5.86 -4.98 7.62
C ASN A 293 5.43 -3.54 7.83
N SER A 294 5.45 -3.04 9.07
CA SER A 294 5.15 -1.64 9.38
C SER A 294 6.14 -0.68 8.70
N LEU A 295 7.44 -0.94 8.86
CA LEU A 295 8.50 -0.10 8.27
C LEU A 295 8.46 -0.17 6.73
N SER A 296 8.26 -1.36 6.16
CA SER A 296 8.13 -1.54 4.71
C SER A 296 6.93 -0.80 4.15
N ALA A 297 5.76 -0.90 4.80
CA ALA A 297 4.55 -0.23 4.37
C ALA A 297 4.66 1.30 4.47
N GLU A 298 5.31 1.82 5.53
CA GLU A 298 5.57 3.26 5.66
C GLU A 298 6.44 3.78 4.52
N ARG A 299 7.54 3.07 4.19
CA ARG A 299 8.41 3.41 3.05
C ARG A 299 7.64 3.42 1.74
N GLU A 300 6.87 2.37 1.47
CA GLU A 300 6.08 2.26 0.23
C GLU A 300 5.03 3.36 0.12
N ALA A 301 4.34 3.69 1.21
CA ALA A 301 3.36 4.78 1.24
C ALA A 301 4.04 6.14 0.96
N LEU A 302 5.19 6.41 1.57
CA LEU A 302 5.94 7.65 1.35
C LEU A 302 6.45 7.75 -0.09
N GLN A 303 7.01 6.67 -0.64
CA GLN A 303 7.44 6.63 -2.05
C GLN A 303 6.28 6.87 -3.01
N THR A 304 5.11 6.28 -2.72
CA THR A 304 3.89 6.48 -3.53
C THR A 304 3.43 7.92 -3.49
N ASN A 305 3.42 8.55 -2.31
CA ASN A 305 3.07 9.96 -2.16
C ASN A 305 4.06 10.87 -2.90
N ILE A 306 5.37 10.64 -2.79
CA ILE A 306 6.38 11.42 -3.52
C ILE A 306 6.17 11.32 -5.03
N ARG A 307 5.91 10.13 -5.56
CA ARG A 307 5.59 9.94 -6.99
C ARG A 307 4.32 10.70 -7.38
N ALA A 308 3.26 10.62 -6.57
CA ALA A 308 2.00 11.31 -6.84
C ALA A 308 2.16 12.83 -6.86
N PHE A 309 2.89 13.39 -5.89
CA PHE A 309 3.17 14.84 -5.83
C PHE A 309 4.11 15.28 -6.96
N THR A 310 5.10 14.47 -7.32
CA THR A 310 6.00 14.76 -8.45
C THR A 310 5.19 14.87 -9.75
N ASN A 311 4.32 13.90 -10.03
CA ASN A 311 3.44 13.96 -11.20
C ASN A 311 2.51 15.18 -11.13
N ARG A 312 1.96 15.48 -9.95
CA ARG A 312 1.05 16.63 -9.79
C ARG A 312 1.74 17.98 -10.00
N ILE A 313 2.99 18.10 -9.56
CA ILE A 313 3.83 19.29 -9.80
C ILE A 313 4.04 19.44 -11.31
N GLN A 314 4.48 18.38 -11.99
CA GLN A 314 4.69 18.38 -13.45
C GLN A 314 3.41 18.73 -14.22
N ASP A 315 2.27 18.16 -13.84
CA ASP A 315 0.96 18.50 -14.46
C ASP A 315 0.61 19.98 -14.26
N THR A 316 0.90 20.53 -13.08
CA THR A 316 0.59 21.92 -12.74
C THR A 316 1.52 22.88 -13.47
N GLU A 317 2.81 22.56 -13.58
CA GLU A 317 3.80 23.31 -14.35
C GLU A 317 3.45 23.28 -15.84
N ALA A 318 3.17 22.11 -16.40
CA ALA A 318 2.73 21.96 -17.79
C ALA A 318 1.43 22.73 -18.07
N ALA A 319 0.44 22.66 -17.17
CA ALA A 319 -0.78 23.44 -17.28
C ALA A 319 -0.51 24.95 -17.23
N ALA A 320 0.45 25.40 -16.41
CA ALA A 320 0.84 26.81 -16.34
C ALA A 320 1.57 27.27 -17.61
N GLU A 321 2.45 26.45 -18.19
CA GLU A 321 3.09 26.72 -19.47
C GLU A 321 2.09 26.76 -20.62
N ILE A 322 1.19 25.78 -20.69
CA ILE A 322 0.09 25.78 -21.66
C ILE A 322 -0.76 27.03 -21.45
N ALA A 323 -1.12 27.41 -20.23
CA ALA A 323 -1.91 28.62 -19.97
C ALA A 323 -1.17 29.91 -20.39
N LYS A 324 0.15 29.97 -20.22
CA LYS A 324 0.99 31.09 -20.72
C LYS A 324 0.98 31.15 -22.25
N VAL A 325 1.09 30.01 -22.92
CA VAL A 325 0.99 29.94 -24.40
C VAL A 325 -0.45 30.16 -24.87
N SER A 326 -1.45 29.78 -24.08
CA SER A 326 -2.89 29.86 -24.36
C SER A 326 -3.49 31.25 -24.13
N GLU A 327 -2.71 32.32 -24.34
CA GLU A 327 -3.21 33.68 -24.58
C GLU A 327 -4.35 33.71 -25.63
N GLU A 328 -4.55 32.62 -26.39
CA GLU A 328 -5.65 32.39 -27.33
C GLU A 328 -7.02 31.97 -26.74
N THR A 329 -7.17 31.59 -25.45
CA THR A 329 -8.48 31.05 -24.96
C THR A 329 -9.56 32.13 -24.76
N VAL A 330 -9.20 33.36 -24.41
CA VAL A 330 -10.11 34.51 -24.37
C VAL A 330 -9.62 35.52 -25.39
N ARG A 331 -10.04 35.33 -26.63
CA ARG A 331 -9.75 36.27 -27.70
C ARG A 331 -10.75 37.42 -27.65
N VAL A 332 -10.23 38.64 -27.62
CA VAL A 332 -11.06 39.83 -27.86
C VAL A 332 -11.53 39.76 -29.31
N VAL A 333 -12.79 39.37 -29.51
CA VAL A 333 -13.40 39.25 -30.84
C VAL A 333 -13.50 40.62 -31.49
N ASP A 334 -13.89 41.62 -30.71
CA ASP A 334 -14.05 43.00 -31.16
C ASP A 334 -13.74 43.98 -30.01
N ARG A 335 -13.10 45.11 -30.34
CA ARG A 335 -12.72 46.15 -29.37
C ARG A 335 -13.84 47.20 -29.28
N ALA A 336 -13.93 47.90 -28.16
CA ALA A 336 -14.94 48.93 -28.00
C ALA A 336 -14.62 50.16 -28.85
N GLU A 337 -15.58 50.58 -29.69
CA GLU A 337 -15.53 51.82 -30.47
C GLU A 337 -16.49 52.88 -29.90
N PRO A 338 -16.19 54.18 -30.07
CA PRO A 338 -17.10 55.25 -29.68
C PRO A 338 -18.44 55.15 -30.43
N PRO A 339 -19.60 55.13 -29.75
CA PRO A 339 -20.88 54.99 -30.42
C PRO A 339 -21.22 56.20 -31.28
N LEU A 340 -21.69 55.95 -32.51
CA LEU A 340 -22.13 56.99 -33.47
C LEU A 340 -23.42 57.71 -33.03
N THR A 341 -24.23 57.09 -32.16
CA THR A 341 -25.48 57.67 -31.66
C THR A 341 -25.57 57.56 -30.14
N GLY A 342 -25.80 58.69 -29.47
CA GLY A 342 -26.00 58.72 -28.02
C GLY A 342 -27.45 58.40 -27.63
N LYS A 343 -27.64 57.47 -26.69
CA LYS A 343 -28.94 57.28 -26.03
C LYS A 343 -28.99 58.12 -24.76
N SER A 344 -29.88 59.12 -24.71
CA SER A 344 -30.08 59.95 -23.52
C SER A 344 -31.52 59.90 -23.03
N LEU A 345 -31.70 59.40 -21.81
CA LEU A 345 -32.97 59.44 -21.09
C LEU A 345 -33.36 60.86 -20.65
N LYS A 346 -32.43 61.83 -20.69
CA LYS A 346 -32.70 63.22 -20.30
C LYS A 346 -33.87 63.81 -21.09
N LYS A 347 -33.99 63.48 -22.39
CA LYS A 347 -35.11 63.89 -23.25
C LYS A 347 -36.44 63.25 -22.83
N LEU A 348 -36.42 61.96 -22.50
CA LEU A 348 -37.61 61.23 -22.05
C LEU A 348 -38.13 61.75 -20.71
N VAL A 349 -37.21 61.99 -19.76
CA VAL A 349 -37.53 62.55 -18.45
C VAL A 349 -38.05 63.99 -18.57
N LEU A 350 -37.50 64.80 -19.47
CA LEU A 350 -38.00 66.15 -19.75
C LEU A 350 -39.45 66.12 -20.25
N ILE A 351 -39.75 65.24 -21.22
CA ILE A 351 -41.11 65.07 -21.77
C ILE A 351 -42.06 64.57 -20.68
N GLY A 352 -41.66 63.57 -19.90
CA GLY A 352 -42.46 63.04 -18.80
C GLY A 352 -42.74 64.09 -17.72
N SER A 353 -41.73 64.89 -17.37
CA SER A 353 -41.88 65.98 -16.39
C SER A 353 -42.80 67.08 -16.90
N PHE A 354 -42.71 67.42 -18.20
CA PHE A 354 -43.61 68.39 -18.82
C PHE A 354 -45.06 67.91 -18.85
N LEU A 355 -45.30 66.65 -19.22
CA LEU A 355 -46.63 66.04 -19.19
C LEU A 355 -47.19 65.97 -17.77
N PHE A 356 -46.37 65.60 -16.79
CA PHE A 356 -46.77 65.56 -15.39
C PHE A 356 -47.13 66.97 -14.87
N ALA A 357 -46.32 67.99 -15.16
CA ALA A 357 -46.61 69.36 -14.79
C ALA A 357 -47.92 69.87 -15.43
N GLY A 358 -48.12 69.59 -16.72
CA GLY A 358 -49.34 69.94 -17.45
C GLY A 358 -50.59 69.27 -16.88
N PHE A 359 -50.50 67.98 -16.55
CA PHE A 359 -51.58 67.24 -15.91
C PHE A 359 -51.92 67.83 -14.53
N THR A 360 -50.90 68.13 -13.73
CA THR A 360 -51.09 68.70 -12.39
C THR A 360 -51.76 70.09 -12.46
N ALA A 361 -51.36 70.93 -13.42
CA ALA A 361 -51.97 72.24 -13.65
C ALA A 361 -53.44 72.13 -14.10
N LEU A 362 -53.77 71.17 -14.96
CA LEU A 362 -55.15 70.90 -15.40
C LEU A 362 -56.03 70.47 -14.22
N CYS A 363 -55.55 69.53 -13.40
CA CYS A 363 -56.28 69.08 -12.20
C CYS A 363 -56.50 70.22 -11.20
N ALA A 364 -55.48 71.05 -10.95
CA ALA A 364 -55.62 72.22 -10.09
C ALA A 364 -56.63 73.24 -10.65
N GLY A 365 -56.60 73.51 -11.96
CA GLY A 365 -57.56 74.39 -12.62
C GLY A 365 -59.00 73.87 -12.53
N LEU A 366 -59.23 72.58 -12.72
CA LEU A 366 -60.55 71.94 -12.57
C LEU A 366 -61.05 71.98 -11.13
N ALA A 367 -60.18 71.73 -10.15
CA ALA A 367 -60.54 71.82 -8.73
C ALA A 367 -60.97 73.23 -8.33
N ILE A 368 -60.28 74.27 -8.83
CA ILE A 368 -60.67 75.67 -8.63
C ILE A 368 -62.00 75.97 -9.32
N ALA A 369 -62.21 75.49 -10.55
CA ALA A 369 -63.45 75.71 -11.29
C ALA A 369 -64.66 75.07 -10.58
N TYR A 370 -64.51 73.84 -10.06
CA TYR A 370 -65.59 73.14 -9.34
C TYR A 370 -65.85 73.68 -7.94
N SER A 371 -64.87 74.31 -7.28
CA SER A 371 -65.06 74.94 -5.96
C SER A 371 -65.73 76.32 -6.02
N ARG A 372 -65.89 76.93 -7.20
CA ARG A 372 -66.60 78.21 -7.33
C ARG A 372 -68.10 78.00 -7.14
N LYS A 373 -68.65 78.50 -6.03
CA LYS A 373 -70.11 78.55 -5.80
C LYS A 373 -70.69 79.82 -6.43
N GLY A 374 -71.50 79.67 -7.48
CA GLY A 374 -72.26 80.75 -8.12
C GLY A 374 -72.52 80.51 -9.61
N PHE A 375 -73.63 81.02 -10.14
CA PHE A 375 -73.95 80.93 -11.57
C PHE A 375 -73.13 81.97 -12.34
N VAL A 376 -72.24 81.50 -13.22
CA VAL A 376 -71.30 82.37 -13.96
C VAL A 376 -71.98 83.22 -15.03
N SER A 377 -73.20 82.85 -15.47
CA SER A 377 -73.96 83.61 -16.47
C SER A 377 -75.44 83.71 -16.11
N ALA A 378 -76.06 84.82 -16.49
CA ALA A 378 -77.50 85.06 -16.32
C ALA A 378 -78.37 83.99 -16.99
N ARG A 379 -77.94 83.49 -18.17
CA ARG A 379 -78.61 82.40 -18.89
C ARG A 379 -78.56 81.08 -18.13
N SER A 380 -77.48 80.81 -17.42
CA SER A 380 -77.34 79.59 -16.59
C SER A 380 -78.26 79.67 -15.37
N ALA A 381 -78.36 80.84 -14.73
CA ALA A 381 -79.28 81.03 -13.61
C ALA A 381 -80.75 80.91 -14.04
N SER A 382 -81.15 81.50 -15.18
CA SER A 382 -82.55 81.46 -15.63
C SER A 382 -83.03 80.03 -15.95
N ARG A 383 -82.19 79.21 -16.58
CA ARG A 383 -82.56 77.84 -16.95
C ARG A 383 -82.65 76.89 -15.77
N MET A 384 -81.80 77.09 -14.76
CA MET A 384 -81.74 76.17 -13.62
C MET A 384 -82.78 76.52 -12.55
N LEU A 385 -83.15 77.79 -12.43
CA LEU A 385 -84.13 78.27 -11.45
C LEU A 385 -85.52 78.48 -12.06
N ASP A 386 -85.67 78.29 -13.37
CA ASP A 386 -86.91 78.47 -14.16
C ASP A 386 -87.63 79.81 -13.91
N LEU A 387 -86.84 80.85 -13.65
CA LEU A 387 -87.31 82.20 -13.34
C LEU A 387 -86.70 83.20 -14.34
N PRO A 388 -87.48 84.21 -14.80
CA PRO A 388 -86.97 85.23 -15.70
C PRO A 388 -85.94 86.11 -14.97
N VAL A 389 -84.81 86.36 -15.62
CA VAL A 389 -83.77 87.24 -15.07
C VAL A 389 -84.22 88.69 -15.26
N LEU A 390 -84.58 89.34 -14.16
CA LEU A 390 -85.12 90.71 -14.18
C LEU A 390 -84.02 91.78 -14.29
N ALA A 391 -82.83 91.52 -13.74
CA ALA A 391 -81.68 92.40 -13.85
C ALA A 391 -80.38 91.61 -13.67
N THR A 392 -79.31 92.07 -14.30
CA THR A 392 -77.96 91.57 -14.08
C THR A 392 -77.11 92.72 -13.56
N ALA A 393 -76.42 92.52 -12.44
CA ALA A 393 -75.45 93.49 -11.97
C ALA A 393 -74.22 93.46 -12.91
N GLY A 394 -73.80 94.62 -13.41
CA GLY A 394 -72.55 94.74 -14.14
C GLY A 394 -71.40 94.25 -13.27
N THR A 395 -70.48 93.47 -13.86
CA THR A 395 -69.33 92.94 -13.14
C THR A 395 -68.52 94.10 -12.54
N LYS A 396 -68.30 94.05 -11.22
CA LYS A 396 -67.36 94.94 -10.57
C LYS A 396 -65.97 94.68 -11.18
N LYS A 397 -65.40 95.65 -11.88
CA LYS A 397 -64.00 95.58 -12.32
C LYS A 397 -63.15 95.39 -11.06
N ALA A 398 -62.40 94.29 -11.03
CA ALA A 398 -61.43 93.99 -9.99
C ALA A 398 -60.22 94.93 -10.11
#